data_AF-A0A5B9R0R8-F1
#
_entry.id   AF-A0A5B9R0R8-F1
#
_cell.length_a   1.000
_cell.length_b   1.000
_cell.length_c   1.000
_cell.angle_alpha   90.00
_cell.angle_beta   90.00
_cell.angle_gamma   90.00
#
_symmetry.space_group_name_H-M   'P 1'
#
loop_
_entity.id
_entity.type
_entity.pdbx_description
1 polymer ?
#
loop_
_entity_poly.entity_id
_entity_poly.type
_entity_poly.pdbx_seq_one_letter_code
_entity_poly.pdbx_strand_id
1 'polypeptide(L)'
;MSNLPLAEFAQRLLHDGHAAVPALPAILEPAAEDQQQATAILCEAERVLRAAAPDTPPALNAAAALWALRVFAWAGYTALDRNQERTTLPDELSPSQPDATHLDSHWSVDVVFRFLPELCRRAERIAPEDKLHATLQTLAAQWPMSSVGMPIDWSVESLQMVMADDSLCRILVDRVTARADKRMAADETVQKTLRDDAGAYAEQLKLQDLLD
;
A
#
# COMPACT_ATOMS: atom_id res chain seq x y z
N MET A 1 -20.08 25.37 -2.16
CA MET A 1 -19.59 23.99 -2.38
C MET A 1 -19.19 23.46 -1.02
N SER A 2 -19.75 22.34 -0.58
CA SER A 2 -19.31 21.69 0.66
C SER A 2 -17.82 21.37 0.54
N ASN A 3 -17.03 21.70 1.57
CA ASN A 3 -15.62 21.34 1.61
C ASN A 3 -15.54 19.84 1.94
N LEU A 4 -15.06 19.02 1.00
CA LEU A 4 -14.92 17.56 1.12
C LEU A 4 -13.43 17.18 1.10
N PRO A 5 -12.70 17.49 2.19
CA PRO A 5 -11.24 17.43 2.23
C PRO A 5 -10.67 16.02 2.02
N LEU A 6 -11.32 14.95 2.51
CA LEU A 6 -10.83 13.59 2.32
C LEU A 6 -11.03 13.13 0.87
N ALA A 7 -12.17 13.47 0.25
CA ALA A 7 -12.43 13.21 -1.15
C ALA A 7 -11.47 13.98 -2.07
N GLU A 8 -11.19 15.27 -1.78
CA GLU A 8 -10.18 16.03 -2.51
C GLU A 8 -8.80 15.37 -2.39
N PHE A 9 -8.42 14.93 -1.19
CA PHE A 9 -7.19 14.19 -0.97
C PHE A 9 -7.12 12.91 -1.82
N ALA A 10 -8.20 12.11 -1.84
CA ALA A 10 -8.29 10.90 -2.66
C ALA A 10 -8.12 11.22 -4.16
N GLN A 11 -8.87 12.21 -4.65
CA GLN A 11 -8.85 12.62 -6.05
C GLN A 11 -7.42 12.97 -6.49
N ARG A 12 -6.76 13.85 -5.72
CA ARG A 12 -5.44 14.36 -6.08
C ARG A 12 -4.36 13.28 -5.95
N LEU A 13 -4.41 12.46 -4.89
CA LEU A 13 -3.49 11.35 -4.72
C LEU A 13 -3.57 10.35 -5.87
N LEU A 14 -4.77 9.93 -6.24
CA LEU A 14 -5.00 8.81 -7.16
C LEU A 14 -4.94 9.23 -8.64
N HIS A 15 -5.31 10.46 -8.97
CA HIS A 15 -5.31 10.94 -10.36
C HIS A 15 -4.11 11.84 -10.69
N ASP A 16 -3.68 12.67 -9.75
CA ASP A 16 -2.66 13.70 -10.02
C ASP A 16 -1.28 13.33 -9.45
N GLY A 17 -1.18 12.25 -8.66
CA GLY A 17 0.07 11.77 -8.06
C GLY A 17 0.66 12.68 -6.98
N HIS A 18 -0.09 13.68 -6.52
CA HIS A 18 0.28 14.59 -5.45
C HIS A 18 -0.97 14.98 -4.67
N ALA A 19 -0.88 15.27 -3.37
CA ALA A 19 -2.06 15.63 -2.60
C ALA A 19 -1.75 16.70 -1.54
N ALA A 20 -2.70 17.60 -1.32
CA ALA A 20 -2.71 18.47 -0.15
C ALA A 20 -3.31 17.68 1.01
N VAL A 21 -2.54 17.54 2.10
CA VAL A 21 -2.98 16.74 3.23
C VAL A 21 -4.07 17.48 4.01
N PRO A 22 -5.24 16.86 4.26
CA PRO A 22 -6.32 17.49 4.99
C PRO A 22 -5.99 17.60 6.49
N ALA A 23 -6.72 18.47 7.21
CA ALA A 23 -6.55 18.61 8.65
C ALA A 23 -6.95 17.33 9.40
N LEU A 24 -6.30 17.06 10.53
CA LEU A 24 -6.49 15.82 11.29
C LEU A 24 -7.96 15.46 11.60
N PRO A 25 -8.85 16.39 12.02
CA PRO A 25 -10.26 16.06 12.26
C PRO A 25 -10.97 15.52 11.02
N ALA A 26 -10.65 16.03 9.83
CA ALA A 26 -11.22 15.55 8.58
C ALA A 26 -10.68 14.18 8.15
N ILE A 27 -9.57 13.72 8.73
CA ILE A 27 -9.00 12.39 8.49
C ILE A 27 -9.59 11.37 9.46
N LEU A 28 -9.62 11.72 10.74
CA LEU A 28 -10.04 10.82 11.82
C LEU A 28 -11.56 10.68 11.88
N GLU A 29 -12.32 11.75 11.61
CA GLU A 29 -13.78 11.73 11.66
C GLU A 29 -14.37 12.48 10.45
N PRO A 30 -14.10 12.00 9.21
CA PRO A 30 -14.67 12.61 8.01
C PRO A 30 -16.20 12.58 8.04
N ALA A 31 -16.83 13.64 7.53
CA ALA A 31 -18.27 13.68 7.35
C ALA A 31 -18.75 12.55 6.43
N ALA A 32 -19.96 12.03 6.65
CA ALA A 32 -20.49 10.90 5.87
C ALA A 32 -20.51 11.18 4.35
N GLU A 33 -20.83 12.41 3.95
CA GLU A 33 -20.78 12.84 2.54
C GLU A 33 -19.35 12.78 1.98
N ASP A 34 -18.35 13.17 2.77
CA ASP A 34 -16.94 13.15 2.39
C ASP A 34 -16.43 11.69 2.28
N GLN A 35 -16.80 10.83 3.22
CA GLN A 35 -16.52 9.38 3.14
C GLN A 35 -17.13 8.74 1.91
N GLN A 36 -18.40 9.06 1.60
CA GLN A 36 -19.10 8.53 0.44
C GLN A 36 -18.43 8.96 -0.86
N GLN A 37 -18.06 10.23 -0.97
CA GLN A 37 -17.39 10.75 -2.16
C GLN A 37 -15.97 10.19 -2.30
N ALA A 38 -15.18 10.11 -1.20
CA ALA A 38 -13.87 9.48 -1.21
C ALA A 38 -13.94 8.00 -1.62
N THR A 39 -14.96 7.28 -1.16
CA THR A 39 -15.20 5.88 -1.53
C THR A 39 -15.52 5.74 -3.02
N ALA A 40 -16.35 6.64 -3.58
CA ALA A 40 -16.64 6.62 -5.01
C ALA A 40 -15.37 6.83 -5.86
N ILE A 41 -14.48 7.73 -5.44
CA ILE A 41 -13.18 7.96 -6.09
C ILE A 41 -12.29 6.70 -6.00
N LEU A 42 -12.24 6.05 -4.83
CA LEU A 42 -11.50 4.79 -4.64
C LEU A 42 -12.01 3.68 -5.55
N CYS A 43 -13.34 3.53 -5.70
CA CYS A 43 -13.95 2.56 -6.61
C CYS A 43 -13.57 2.83 -8.07
N GLU A 44 -13.55 4.10 -8.49
CA GLU A 44 -13.16 4.45 -9.86
C GLU A 44 -11.66 4.22 -10.10
N ALA A 45 -10.80 4.57 -9.13
CA ALA A 45 -9.38 4.26 -9.19
C ALA A 45 -9.14 2.74 -9.26
N GLU A 46 -9.83 1.96 -8.44
CA GLU A 46 -9.76 0.50 -8.47
C GLU A 46 -10.19 -0.07 -9.83
N ARG A 47 -11.25 0.47 -10.43
CA ARG A 47 -11.72 0.04 -11.76
C ARG A 47 -10.64 0.21 -12.82
N VAL A 48 -9.87 1.30 -12.76
CA VAL A 48 -8.73 1.53 -13.65
C VAL A 48 -7.61 0.53 -13.39
N LEU A 49 -7.29 0.26 -12.12
CA LEU A 49 -6.27 -0.72 -11.74
C LEU A 49 -6.65 -2.14 -12.18
N ARG A 50 -7.89 -2.55 -11.92
CA ARG A 50 -8.45 -3.85 -12.30
C ARG A 50 -8.39 -4.06 -13.82
N ALA A 51 -8.67 -3.03 -14.61
CA ALA A 51 -8.61 -3.13 -16.07
C ALA A 51 -7.18 -3.35 -16.60
N ALA A 52 -6.16 -3.00 -15.82
CA ALA A 52 -4.75 -3.18 -16.15
C ALA A 52 -4.11 -4.38 -15.41
N ALA A 53 -4.86 -5.05 -14.54
CA ALA A 53 -4.35 -6.17 -13.76
C ALA A 53 -4.17 -7.42 -14.64
N PRO A 54 -3.16 -8.25 -14.38
CA PRO A 54 -3.13 -9.61 -14.89
C PRO A 54 -4.30 -10.40 -14.28
N ASP A 55 -4.95 -11.22 -15.09
CA ASP A 55 -6.12 -12.02 -14.66
C ASP A 55 -7.22 -11.19 -13.98
N THR A 56 -7.98 -11.81 -13.07
CA THR A 56 -9.06 -11.13 -12.34
C THR A 56 -8.66 -10.95 -10.88
N PRO A 57 -8.41 -9.72 -10.41
CA PRO A 57 -8.08 -9.51 -9.01
C PRO A 57 -9.30 -9.76 -8.10
N PRO A 58 -9.08 -10.01 -6.79
CA PRO A 58 -10.13 -10.14 -5.80
C PRO A 58 -11.13 -8.97 -5.81
N ALA A 59 -12.33 -9.18 -5.28
CA ALA A 59 -13.34 -8.11 -5.20
C ALA A 59 -12.84 -6.92 -4.36
N LEU A 60 -13.30 -5.71 -4.68
CA LEU A 60 -13.00 -4.53 -3.88
C LEU A 60 -13.80 -4.55 -2.57
N ASN A 61 -13.10 -4.44 -1.46
CA ASN A 61 -13.60 -4.10 -0.15
C ASN A 61 -13.45 -2.59 0.07
N ALA A 62 -14.53 -1.85 -0.18
CA ALA A 62 -14.54 -0.39 -0.10
C ALA A 62 -14.13 0.16 1.28
N ALA A 63 -14.49 -0.54 2.37
CA ALA A 63 -14.11 -0.13 3.72
C ALA A 63 -12.60 -0.26 3.94
N ALA A 64 -11.97 -1.31 3.41
CA ALA A 64 -10.53 -1.50 3.48
C ALA A 64 -9.76 -0.45 2.68
N ALA A 65 -10.23 -0.11 1.48
CA ALA A 65 -9.64 0.96 0.68
C ALA A 65 -9.77 2.34 1.36
N LEU A 66 -10.94 2.64 1.96
CA LEU A 66 -11.16 3.88 2.70
C LEU A 66 -10.28 3.96 3.96
N TRP A 67 -10.11 2.84 4.67
CA TRP A 67 -9.17 2.75 5.79
C TRP A 67 -7.74 3.07 5.34
N ALA A 68 -7.27 2.45 4.25
CA ALA A 68 -5.95 2.70 3.70
C ALA A 68 -5.76 4.18 3.31
N LEU A 69 -6.77 4.79 2.70
CA LEU A 69 -6.77 6.23 2.40
C LEU A 69 -6.59 7.09 3.65
N ARG A 70 -7.36 6.81 4.71
CA ARG A 70 -7.31 7.57 5.97
C ARG A 70 -5.98 7.39 6.68
N VAL A 71 -5.42 6.18 6.71
CA VAL A 71 -4.09 5.91 7.27
C VAL A 71 -3.01 6.66 6.48
N PHE A 72 -3.08 6.62 5.15
CA PHE A 72 -2.12 7.33 4.30
C PHE A 72 -2.21 8.85 4.47
N ALA A 73 -3.43 9.40 4.58
CA ALA A 73 -3.65 10.82 4.89
C ALA A 73 -3.10 11.20 6.27
N TRP A 74 -3.38 10.41 7.30
CA TRP A 74 -2.86 10.61 8.66
C TRP A 74 -1.33 10.59 8.68
N ALA A 75 -0.73 9.58 8.05
CA ALA A 75 0.73 9.48 7.98
C ALA A 75 1.36 10.66 7.23
N GLY A 76 0.72 11.12 6.15
CA GLY A 76 1.10 12.35 5.46
C GLY A 76 1.00 13.59 6.35
N TYR A 77 -0.06 13.67 7.17
CA TYR A 77 -0.27 14.78 8.10
C TYR A 77 0.84 14.81 9.15
N THR A 78 1.08 13.67 9.81
CA THR A 78 2.09 13.52 10.85
C THR A 78 3.50 13.75 10.33
N ALA A 79 3.78 13.41 9.06
CA ALA A 79 5.06 13.70 8.43
C ALA A 79 5.28 15.21 8.19
N LEU A 80 4.21 15.98 7.94
CA LEU A 80 4.27 17.43 7.69
C LEU A 80 4.21 18.26 9.00
N ASP A 81 3.36 17.87 9.94
CA ASP A 81 3.15 18.54 11.23
C ASP A 81 3.86 17.78 12.36
N ARG A 82 5.17 17.99 12.45
CA ARG A 82 6.06 17.32 13.42
C ARG A 82 5.93 17.81 14.87
N ASN A 83 5.07 18.79 15.14
CA ASN A 83 4.74 19.19 16.50
C ASN A 83 3.76 18.20 17.17
N GLN A 84 3.22 17.26 16.41
CA GLN A 84 2.38 16.18 16.92
C GLN A 84 3.19 15.19 17.76
N GLU A 85 2.73 14.93 18.99
CA GLU A 85 3.29 13.87 19.83
C GLU A 85 2.85 12.47 19.37
N ARG A 86 1.72 12.39 18.63
CA ARG A 86 1.11 11.13 18.20
C ARG A 86 1.66 10.65 16.87
N THR A 87 2.62 9.74 16.95
CA THR A 87 3.33 9.12 15.82
C THR A 87 3.00 7.64 15.63
N THR A 88 2.07 7.12 16.43
CA THR A 88 1.48 5.78 16.34
C THR A 88 0.10 5.82 15.69
N LEU A 89 -0.36 4.70 15.13
CA LEU A 89 -1.68 4.60 14.51
C LEU A 89 -2.78 5.08 15.48
N PRO A 90 -3.65 6.03 15.08
CA PRO A 90 -4.71 6.55 15.95
C PRO A 90 -5.75 5.48 16.33
N ASP A 91 -6.35 5.64 17.51
CA ASP A 91 -7.40 4.76 18.01
C ASP A 91 -8.67 4.82 17.16
N GLU A 92 -8.88 5.90 16.40
CA GLU A 92 -10.00 6.06 15.47
C GLU A 92 -9.81 5.25 14.17
N LEU A 93 -8.57 4.82 13.88
CA LEU A 93 -8.22 4.05 12.69
C LEU A 93 -7.95 2.57 13.01
N SER A 94 -7.45 2.26 14.20
CA SER A 94 -7.08 0.90 14.60
C SER A 94 -8.25 -0.11 14.56
N PRO A 95 -9.47 0.19 15.06
CA PRO A 95 -10.58 -0.77 15.05
C PRO A 95 -11.13 -1.09 13.66
N SER A 96 -10.88 -0.22 12.68
CA SER A 96 -11.29 -0.41 11.28
C SER A 96 -10.19 -1.02 10.41
N GLN A 97 -9.09 -1.47 11.02
CA GLN A 97 -8.01 -2.11 10.29
C GLN A 97 -8.53 -3.39 9.60
N PRO A 98 -8.33 -3.52 8.28
CA PRO A 98 -8.71 -4.71 7.54
C PRO A 98 -7.88 -5.92 7.97
N ASP A 99 -8.49 -7.10 7.87
CA ASP A 99 -7.81 -8.36 8.17
C ASP A 99 -6.87 -8.73 7.01
N ALA A 100 -5.57 -8.80 7.31
CA ALA A 100 -4.50 -9.12 6.35
C ALA A 100 -4.44 -10.62 5.99
N THR A 101 -5.35 -11.45 6.51
CA THR A 101 -5.53 -12.86 6.10
C THR A 101 -6.47 -13.02 4.90
N HIS A 102 -7.07 -11.93 4.40
CA HIS A 102 -8.03 -11.94 3.30
C HIS A 102 -7.48 -11.30 2.02
N LEU A 103 -7.71 -11.96 0.87
CA LEU A 103 -7.25 -11.51 -0.46
C LEU A 103 -7.87 -10.17 -0.90
N ASP A 104 -9.15 -9.96 -0.65
CA ASP A 104 -9.84 -8.70 -0.95
C ASP A 104 -9.27 -7.54 -0.13
N SER A 105 -8.85 -7.78 1.12
CA SER A 105 -8.14 -6.77 1.92
C SER A 105 -6.83 -6.34 1.26
N HIS A 106 -5.99 -7.29 0.83
CA HIS A 106 -4.71 -6.97 0.16
C HIS A 106 -4.91 -6.13 -1.09
N TRP A 107 -5.82 -6.56 -1.98
CA TRP A 107 -6.14 -5.80 -3.19
C TRP A 107 -6.66 -4.39 -2.88
N SER A 108 -7.59 -4.29 -1.93
CA SER A 108 -8.27 -3.02 -1.62
C SER A 108 -7.36 -2.03 -0.91
N VAL A 109 -6.54 -2.49 0.03
CA VAL A 109 -5.55 -1.65 0.72
C VAL A 109 -4.51 -1.15 -0.27
N ASP A 110 -4.09 -2.00 -1.21
CA ASP A 110 -3.05 -1.66 -2.18
C ASP A 110 -3.44 -0.54 -3.14
N VAL A 111 -4.74 -0.31 -3.39
CA VAL A 111 -5.24 0.84 -4.18
C VAL A 111 -4.59 2.15 -3.74
N VAL A 112 -4.40 2.31 -2.42
CA VAL A 112 -3.73 3.47 -1.83
C VAL A 112 -2.30 3.14 -1.38
N PHE A 113 -2.11 2.01 -0.68
CA PHE A 113 -0.81 1.70 -0.10
C PHE A 113 0.29 1.36 -1.12
N ARG A 114 -0.02 1.23 -2.42
CA ARG A 114 1.01 1.25 -3.48
C ARG A 114 1.94 2.47 -3.42
N PHE A 115 1.49 3.58 -2.81
CA PHE A 115 2.28 4.80 -2.58
C PHE A 115 3.02 4.82 -1.23
N LEU A 116 2.75 3.86 -0.34
CA LEU A 116 3.33 3.78 1.00
C LEU A 116 4.87 3.75 1.02
N PRO A 117 5.58 3.04 0.12
CA PRO A 117 7.05 3.04 0.13
C PRO A 117 7.64 4.44 -0.06
N GLU A 118 7.02 5.27 -0.89
CA GLU A 118 7.49 6.65 -1.10
C GLU A 118 7.19 7.53 0.12
N LEU A 119 6.02 7.39 0.73
CA LEU A 119 5.70 8.10 1.97
C LEU A 119 6.66 7.70 3.11
N CYS A 120 6.96 6.41 3.25
CA CYS A 120 7.87 5.89 4.26
C CYS A 120 9.30 6.44 4.08
N ARG A 121 9.82 6.47 2.84
CA ARG A 121 11.11 7.11 2.52
C ARG A 121 11.12 8.60 2.85
N ARG A 122 10.03 9.32 2.59
CA ARG A 122 9.93 10.74 2.93
C ARG A 122 9.92 10.96 4.44
N ALA A 123 9.14 10.16 5.17
CA ALA A 123 9.05 10.24 6.63
C ALA A 123 10.42 9.99 7.30
N GLU A 124 11.19 9.02 6.79
CA GLU A 124 12.56 8.72 7.24
C GLU A 124 13.49 9.94 7.02
N ARG A 125 13.47 10.53 5.81
CA ARG A 125 14.35 11.67 5.48
C ARG A 125 14.04 12.93 6.27
N ILE A 126 12.78 13.14 6.63
CA ILE A 126 12.33 14.35 7.36
C ILE A 126 12.77 14.29 8.82
N ALA A 127 12.62 13.15 9.49
CA ALA A 127 13.16 12.93 10.84
C ALA A 127 13.40 11.42 11.06
N PRO A 128 14.64 10.95 10.92
CA PRO A 128 14.99 9.53 11.04
C PRO A 128 14.68 8.94 12.42
N GLU A 129 14.73 9.76 13.45
CA GLU A 129 14.52 9.34 14.85
C GLU A 129 13.03 9.34 15.27
N ASP A 130 12.11 9.66 14.36
CA ASP A 130 10.67 9.69 14.64
C ASP A 130 10.04 8.28 14.55
N LYS A 131 9.25 7.93 15.55
CA LYS A 131 8.46 6.69 15.64
C LYS A 131 7.44 6.52 14.51
N LEU A 132 7.12 7.57 13.74
CA LEU A 132 6.25 7.46 12.57
C LEU A 132 6.83 6.47 11.55
N HIS A 133 8.14 6.54 11.28
CA HIS A 133 8.77 5.62 10.32
C HIS A 133 8.60 4.16 10.76
N ALA A 134 8.90 3.87 12.03
CA ALA A 134 8.70 2.54 12.61
C ALA A 134 7.23 2.08 12.53
N THR A 135 6.28 2.99 12.80
CA THR A 135 4.84 2.70 12.70
C THR A 135 4.45 2.33 11.26
N LEU A 136 4.96 3.06 10.26
CA LEU A 136 4.71 2.76 8.85
C LEU A 136 5.35 1.43 8.42
N GLN A 137 6.53 1.09 8.95
CA GLN A 137 7.14 -0.23 8.71
C GLN A 137 6.29 -1.37 9.31
N THR A 138 5.81 -1.22 10.55
CA THR A 138 4.92 -2.21 11.18
C THR A 138 3.60 -2.38 10.42
N LEU A 139 3.04 -1.30 9.89
CA LEU A 139 1.87 -1.37 9.02
C LEU A 139 2.20 -2.08 7.71
N ALA A 140 3.27 -1.67 7.03
CA ALA A 140 3.69 -2.21 5.75
C ALA A 140 4.02 -3.71 5.80
N ALA A 141 4.52 -4.22 6.94
CA ALA A 141 4.84 -5.64 7.13
C ALA A 141 3.61 -6.56 6.97
N GLN A 142 2.41 -6.03 7.15
CA GLN A 142 1.15 -6.76 7.00
C GLN A 142 0.64 -6.79 5.56
N TRP A 143 1.19 -5.95 4.68
CA TRP A 143 0.69 -5.74 3.31
C TRP A 143 1.81 -5.96 2.28
N PRO A 144 2.21 -7.22 1.99
CA PRO A 144 3.34 -7.54 1.12
C PRO A 144 3.28 -6.87 -0.25
N MET A 145 2.09 -6.80 -0.87
CA MET A 145 1.92 -6.14 -2.16
C MET A 145 2.33 -4.67 -2.15
N SER A 146 2.03 -3.99 -1.05
CA SER A 146 2.27 -2.56 -0.91
C SER A 146 3.66 -2.24 -0.38
N SER A 147 4.37 -3.21 0.19
CA SER A 147 5.66 -3.01 0.86
C SER A 147 6.89 -3.39 0.03
N VAL A 148 6.72 -3.88 -1.20
CA VAL A 148 7.83 -4.21 -2.11
C VAL A 148 8.85 -3.07 -2.20
N GLY A 149 10.12 -3.36 -2.02
CA GLY A 149 11.23 -2.41 -2.03
C GLY A 149 11.41 -1.64 -0.71
N MET A 150 10.63 -1.92 0.33
CA MET A 150 10.84 -1.39 1.68
C MET A 150 11.79 -2.29 2.47
N PRO A 151 12.66 -1.73 3.35
CA PRO A 151 13.56 -2.50 4.20
C PRO A 151 12.83 -3.07 5.42
N ILE A 152 11.89 -3.98 5.18
CA ILE A 152 11.08 -4.61 6.22
C ILE A 152 10.93 -6.11 5.95
N ASP A 153 10.72 -6.88 7.01
CA ASP A 153 10.23 -8.24 6.93
C ASP A 153 8.71 -8.23 6.92
N TRP A 154 8.09 -9.14 6.16
CA TRP A 154 6.64 -9.29 6.06
C TRP A 154 6.16 -10.53 6.81
N SER A 155 4.85 -10.55 7.08
CA SER A 155 4.19 -11.79 7.51
C SER A 155 4.29 -12.85 6.41
N VAL A 156 4.83 -14.02 6.76
CA VAL A 156 4.90 -15.19 5.87
C VAL A 156 3.50 -15.61 5.44
N GLU A 157 2.53 -15.59 6.37
CA GLU A 157 1.14 -15.95 6.10
C GLU A 157 0.50 -14.99 5.10
N SER A 158 0.71 -13.68 5.26
CA SER A 158 0.19 -12.68 4.33
C SER A 158 0.85 -12.80 2.95
N LEU A 159 2.15 -13.09 2.88
CA LEU A 159 2.83 -13.31 1.60
C LEU A 159 2.28 -14.57 0.91
N GLN A 160 2.16 -15.68 1.62
CA GLN A 160 1.60 -16.92 1.07
C GLN A 160 0.18 -16.72 0.56
N MET A 161 -0.62 -15.91 1.26
CA MET A 161 -1.97 -15.57 0.81
C MET A 161 -1.93 -14.83 -0.54
N VAL A 162 -1.12 -13.79 -0.67
CA VAL A 162 -0.94 -13.04 -1.94
C VAL A 162 -0.42 -13.95 -3.06
N MET A 163 0.54 -14.83 -2.76
CA MET A 163 1.14 -15.75 -3.73
C MET A 163 0.18 -16.85 -4.20
N ALA A 164 -0.91 -17.11 -3.46
CA ALA A 164 -1.91 -18.12 -3.81
C ALA A 164 -2.98 -17.61 -4.79
N ASP A 165 -3.03 -16.30 -5.09
CA ASP A 165 -3.93 -15.71 -6.08
C ASP A 165 -3.13 -15.32 -7.33
N ASP A 166 -3.54 -15.81 -8.51
CA ASP A 166 -2.79 -15.63 -9.76
C ASP A 166 -2.58 -14.14 -10.11
N SER A 167 -3.63 -13.32 -9.94
CA SER A 167 -3.59 -11.88 -10.24
C SER A 167 -2.63 -11.16 -9.30
N LEU A 168 -2.80 -11.35 -7.99
CA LEU A 168 -1.98 -10.67 -6.98
C LEU A 168 -0.52 -11.14 -7.00
N CYS A 169 -0.29 -12.45 -7.19
CA CYS A 169 1.03 -13.05 -7.34
C CYS A 169 1.79 -12.39 -8.50
N ARG A 170 1.16 -12.26 -9.67
CA ARG A 170 1.78 -11.64 -10.84
C ARG A 170 2.11 -10.16 -10.59
N ILE A 171 1.19 -9.41 -9.99
CA ILE A 171 1.42 -8.00 -9.63
C ILE A 171 2.60 -7.87 -8.65
N LEU A 172 2.68 -8.75 -7.65
CA LEU A 172 3.77 -8.75 -6.67
C LEU A 172 5.12 -9.01 -7.37
N VAL A 173 5.21 -10.06 -8.19
CA VAL A 173 6.43 -10.46 -8.90
C VAL A 173 6.91 -9.37 -9.86
N ASP A 174 5.99 -8.73 -10.60
CA ASP A 174 6.31 -7.60 -11.48
C ASP A 174 6.89 -6.43 -10.67
N ARG A 175 6.35 -6.15 -9.47
CA ARG A 175 6.87 -5.11 -8.58
C ARG A 175 8.23 -5.47 -7.98
N VAL A 176 8.43 -6.73 -7.58
CA VAL A 176 9.72 -7.22 -7.04
C VAL A 176 10.81 -7.03 -8.08
N THR A 177 10.52 -7.41 -9.33
CA THR A 177 11.42 -7.21 -10.46
C THR A 177 11.67 -5.73 -10.73
N ALA A 178 10.61 -4.93 -10.86
CA ALA A 178 10.72 -3.51 -11.18
C ALA A 178 11.48 -2.69 -10.11
N ARG A 179 11.39 -3.10 -8.83
CA ARG A 179 12.08 -2.46 -7.71
C ARG A 179 13.41 -3.11 -7.35
N ALA A 180 13.79 -4.20 -8.04
CA ALA A 180 14.93 -5.03 -7.70
C ALA A 180 14.97 -5.41 -6.20
N ASP A 181 13.82 -5.81 -5.66
CA ASP A 181 13.69 -6.13 -4.23
C ASP A 181 14.28 -7.51 -3.92
N LYS A 182 15.59 -7.53 -3.67
CA LYS A 182 16.36 -8.73 -3.31
C LYS A 182 15.80 -9.46 -2.11
N ARG A 183 15.26 -8.75 -1.12
CA ARG A 183 14.74 -9.40 0.09
C ARG A 183 13.54 -10.26 -0.26
N MET A 184 12.61 -9.71 -1.03
CA MET A 184 11.40 -10.44 -1.41
C MET A 184 11.71 -11.52 -2.44
N ALA A 185 12.66 -11.26 -3.34
CA ALA A 185 13.15 -12.26 -4.29
C ALA A 185 13.90 -13.44 -3.62
N ALA A 186 14.37 -13.27 -2.38
CA ALA A 186 15.00 -14.35 -1.62
C ALA A 186 13.99 -15.31 -0.97
N ASP A 187 12.70 -14.95 -0.89
CA ASP A 187 11.65 -15.88 -0.48
C ASP A 187 11.54 -17.03 -1.50
N GLU A 188 11.49 -18.27 -1.03
CA GLU A 188 11.52 -19.45 -1.90
C GLU A 188 10.32 -19.49 -2.89
N THR A 189 9.16 -19.02 -2.46
CA THR A 189 7.94 -19.01 -3.27
C THR A 189 8.06 -17.98 -4.38
N VAL A 190 8.50 -16.76 -4.03
CA VAL A 190 8.72 -15.67 -4.99
C VAL A 190 9.84 -16.04 -5.96
N GLN A 191 10.94 -16.58 -5.47
CA GLN A 191 12.07 -17.04 -6.28
C GLN A 191 11.65 -18.10 -7.29
N LYS A 192 10.80 -19.06 -6.87
CA LYS A 192 10.27 -20.08 -7.77
C LYS A 192 9.47 -19.45 -8.91
N THR A 193 8.51 -18.57 -8.59
CA THR A 193 7.71 -17.88 -9.61
C THR A 193 8.57 -17.05 -10.56
N LEU A 194 9.56 -16.31 -10.04
CA LEU A 194 10.50 -15.54 -10.86
C LEU A 194 11.29 -16.42 -11.84
N ARG A 195 11.73 -17.62 -11.42
CA ARG A 195 12.43 -18.56 -12.29
C ARG A 195 11.50 -19.16 -13.34
N ASP A 196 10.28 -19.53 -12.94
CA ASP A 196 9.28 -20.10 -13.83
C ASP A 196 8.92 -19.10 -14.96
N ASP A 197 8.75 -17.82 -14.61
CA ASP A 197 8.50 -16.72 -15.55
C ASP A 197 9.64 -16.48 -16.54
N ALA A 198 10.88 -16.57 -16.06
CA ALA A 198 12.06 -16.32 -16.88
C ALA A 198 12.36 -17.47 -17.86
N GLY A 199 11.88 -18.67 -17.56
CA GLY A 199 12.11 -19.87 -18.36
C GLY A 199 13.59 -20.05 -18.71
N ALA A 200 13.87 -20.31 -19.99
CA ALA A 200 15.24 -20.49 -20.49
C ALA A 200 16.10 -19.21 -20.49
N TYR A 201 15.52 -18.04 -20.20
CA TYR A 201 16.20 -16.74 -20.27
C TYR A 201 16.66 -16.21 -18.90
N ALA A 202 16.52 -17.01 -17.83
CA ALA A 202 16.90 -16.59 -16.48
C ALA A 202 18.35 -16.08 -16.37
N GLU A 203 19.29 -16.71 -17.07
CA GLU A 203 20.70 -16.29 -17.12
C GLU A 203 20.90 -14.97 -17.90
N GLN A 204 20.05 -14.68 -18.90
CA GLN A 204 20.16 -13.49 -19.74
C GLN A 204 19.48 -12.27 -19.12
N LEU A 205 18.44 -12.49 -18.31
CA LEU A 205 17.72 -11.44 -17.58
C LEU A 205 18.46 -10.98 -16.32
N LYS A 206 19.68 -11.50 -16.06
CA LYS A 206 20.45 -11.22 -14.85
C LYS A 206 19.65 -11.45 -13.56
N LEU A 207 18.75 -12.43 -13.56
CA LEU A 207 18.05 -12.81 -12.33
C LEU A 207 19.03 -13.24 -11.23
N GLN A 208 20.22 -13.72 -11.61
CA GLN A 208 21.34 -13.94 -10.67
C GLN A 208 21.65 -12.67 -9.85
N ASP A 209 21.66 -11.47 -10.44
CA ASP A 209 21.93 -10.23 -9.70
C ASP A 209 20.83 -9.89 -8.67
N LEU A 210 19.61 -10.42 -8.83
CA LEU A 210 18.49 -10.26 -7.90
C LEU A 210 18.43 -11.37 -6.84
N LEU A 211 18.93 -12.57 -7.17
CA LEU A 211 18.88 -13.77 -6.34
C LEU A 211 20.19 -14.04 -5.56
N ASP A 212 21.31 -13.42 -5.94
CA ASP A 212 22.61 -13.40 -5.25
C ASP A 212 22.78 -12.17 -4.34
#